data_AF-A0A2E4G785-F1
#
_entry.id   AF-A0A2E4G785-F1
#
_cell.length_a   1.000
_cell.length_b   1.000
_cell.length_c   1.000
_cell.angle_alpha   90.00
_cell.angle_beta   90.00
_cell.angle_gamma   90.00
#
_symmetry.space_group_name_H-M   'P 1'
#
loop_
_entity.id
_entity.type
_entity.pdbx_description
1 polymer ?
#
loop_
_entity_poly.entity_id
_entity_poly.type
_entity_poly.pdbx_seq_one_letter_code
_entity_poly.pdbx_strand_id
1 'polypeptide(L)' 'MQRQWVYTGIILFLFLMLVFGIPLFPNFMAIEILGPMNLGMSVFLLLHILTPVLAFRYLQKLREEKI' A
#
# COMPACT_ATOMS: atom_id res chain seq x y z
N MET A 1 3.03 6.78 21.81
CA MET A 1 1.61 6.86 21.39
C MET A 1 1.41 7.68 20.11
N GLN A 2 1.66 9.00 20.07
CA GLN A 2 1.28 9.85 18.92
C GLN A 2 1.90 9.42 17.56
N ARG A 3 3.17 8.98 17.53
CA ARG A 3 3.82 8.50 16.30
C ARG A 3 3.22 7.20 15.74
N GLN A 4 2.73 6.30 16.59
CA GLN A 4 2.15 5.02 16.18
C GLN A 4 0.85 5.24 15.39
N TRP A 5 0.01 6.17 15.84
CA TRP A 5 -1.20 6.59 15.12
C TRP A 5 -0.91 7.13 13.71
N VAL A 6 0.19 7.87 13.55
CA VAL A 6 0.61 8.36 12.23
C VAL A 6 1.01 7.19 11.32
N TYR A 7 1.79 6.24 11.81
CA TYR A 7 2.16 5.05 11.01
C TYR A 7 0.94 4.20 10.63
N THR A 8 0.02 3.97 11.58
CA THR A 8 -1.23 3.24 11.30
C THR A 8 -2.09 3.98 10.27
N GLY A 9 -2.21 5.30 10.38
CA GLY A 9 -2.94 6.13 9.41
C GLY A 9 -2.34 6.06 8.01
N ILE A 10 -1.01 6.10 7.89
CA ILE A 10 -0.31 5.96 6.61
C ILE A 10 -0.55 4.58 5.99
N ILE A 11 -0.41 3.51 6.77
CA ILE A 11 -0.64 2.13 6.28
C ILE A 11 -2.09 1.96 5.81
N LEU A 12 -3.05 2.47 6.60
CA LEU A 12 -4.47 2.41 6.26
C LEU A 12 -4.75 3.20 4.98
N PHE A 13 -4.20 4.41 4.84
CA PHE A 13 -4.36 5.22 3.64
C PHE A 13 -3.83 4.51 2.38
N LEU A 14 -2.62 3.94 2.46
CA LEU A 14 -2.02 3.18 1.36
C LEU A 14 -2.87 1.95 1.00
N PHE A 15 -3.41 1.25 2.00
CA PHE A 15 -4.32 0.13 1.80
C PHE A 15 -5.62 0.55 1.11
N LEU A 16 -6.23 1.66 1.52
CA LEU A 16 -7.44 2.18 0.88
C LEU A 16 -7.17 2.59 -0.56
N MET A 17 -6.04 3.24 -0.86
CA MET A 17 -5.64 3.54 -2.24
C MET A 17 -5.49 2.27 -3.08
N LEU A 18 -4.98 1.19 -2.48
CA LEU A 18 -4.83 -0.11 -3.14
C LEU A 18 -6.19 -0.73 -3.49
N VAL A 19 -7.08 -0.80 -2.51
CA VAL A 19 -8.38 -1.48 -2.62
C VAL A 19 -9.34 -0.70 -3.50
N PHE A 20 -9.38 0.63 -3.35
CA PHE A 20 -10.29 1.48 -4.12
C PHE A 20 -9.72 1.93 -5.46
N GLY A 21 -8.40 1.94 -5.65
CA GLY A 21 -7.79 2.34 -6.91
C GLY A 21 -8.23 1.48 -8.10
N ILE A 22 -8.40 0.16 -7.89
CA ILE A 22 -8.78 -0.78 -8.95
C ILE A 22 -10.23 -0.54 -9.43
N PRO A 23 -11.25 -0.52 -8.56
CA PRO A 23 -12.63 -0.29 -8.99
C PRO A 23 -12.90 1.15 -9.43
N LEU A 24 -12.20 2.15 -8.88
CA LEU A 24 -12.42 3.56 -9.24
C LEU A 24 -11.71 3.96 -10.54
N PHE A 25 -10.57 3.35 -10.84
CA PHE A 25 -9.78 3.68 -12.03
C PHE A 25 -9.41 2.41 -12.82
N PRO A 26 -10.40 1.60 -13.24
CA PRO A 26 -10.15 0.35 -13.94
C PRO A 26 -9.40 0.60 -15.25
N ASN A 27 -9.73 1.67 -15.98
CA ASN A 27 -9.05 1.99 -17.25
C ASN A 27 -7.58 2.42 -17.09
N PHE A 28 -7.14 2.90 -15.92
CA PHE A 28 -5.73 3.20 -15.66
C PHE A 28 -4.96 1.98 -15.16
N MET A 29 -5.65 1.06 -14.48
CA MET A 29 -5.12 -0.18 -13.89
C MET A 29 -5.17 -1.37 -14.87
N ALA A 30 -6.11 -1.37 -15.80
CA ALA A 30 -6.44 -2.48 -16.71
C ALA A 30 -6.00 -2.22 -18.15
N ILE A 31 -5.03 -1.33 -18.39
CA ILE A 31 -4.35 -1.28 -19.69
C ILE A 31 -3.53 -2.54 -19.79
N GLU A 32 -4.09 -3.52 -20.49
CA GLU A 32 -3.54 -4.81 -20.90
C GLU A 32 -2.16 -5.11 -20.29
N ILE A 33 -2.10 -6.13 -19.44
CA ILE A 33 -0.85 -6.71 -18.87
C ILE A 33 0.18 -7.09 -19.98
N LEU A 34 -0.20 -6.97 -21.26
CA LEU A 34 0.60 -7.20 -22.46
C LEU A 34 1.13 -5.91 -23.14
N GLY A 35 0.84 -4.71 -22.63
CA GLY A 35 1.32 -3.42 -23.14
C GLY A 35 2.50 -2.83 -22.33
N PRO A 36 3.15 -1.75 -22.82
CA PRO A 36 4.23 -1.08 -22.09
C PRO A 36 3.75 -0.68 -20.70
N MET A 37 4.47 -1.12 -19.66
CA MET A 37 4.09 -0.98 -18.26
C MET A 37 3.65 0.46 -17.95
N ASN A 38 2.36 0.66 -17.76
CA ASN A 38 1.85 2.01 -17.56
C ASN A 38 2.16 2.48 -16.14
N LEU A 39 2.28 3.80 -15.95
CA LEU A 39 2.65 4.39 -14.65
C LEU A 39 1.67 3.96 -13.54
N GLY A 40 0.38 3.82 -13.86
CA GLY A 40 -0.65 3.34 -12.94
C GLY A 40 -0.36 1.93 -12.40
N MET A 41 0.03 0.99 -13.26
CA MET A 41 0.41 -0.37 -12.86
C MET A 41 1.70 -0.40 -12.03
N SER A 42 2.67 0.45 -12.37
CA SER A 42 3.93 0.56 -11.63
C SER A 42 3.69 1.05 -10.19
N VAL A 43 2.87 2.10 -10.05
CA VAL A 43 2.45 2.65 -8.75
C VAL A 43 1.65 1.61 -7.98
N PHE A 44 0.75 0.88 -8.64
CA PHE A 44 -0.03 -0.18 -8.02
C PHE A 44 0.84 -1.32 -7.47
N LEU A 45 1.82 -1.79 -8.24
CA LEU A 45 2.78 -2.80 -7.82
C LEU A 45 3.63 -2.32 -6.63
N LEU A 46 4.11 -1.06 -6.68
CA LEU A 46 4.85 -0.46 -5.58
C LEU A 46 3.99 -0.38 -4.31
N LEU A 47 2.74 0.08 -4.41
CA LEU A 47 1.82 0.12 -3.28
C LEU A 47 1.51 -1.30 -2.75
N HIS A 48 1.39 -2.29 -3.64
CA HIS A 48 1.16 -3.69 -3.30
C HIS A 48 2.30 -4.31 -2.49
N ILE A 49 3.54 -3.90 -2.75
CA ILE A 49 4.73 -4.39 -2.03
C ILE A 49 4.97 -3.57 -0.76
N LEU A 50 4.89 -2.24 -0.84
CA LEU A 50 5.24 -1.35 0.26
C LEU A 50 4.25 -1.43 1.42
N THR A 51 2.95 -1.53 1.15
CA THR A 51 1.90 -1.57 2.18
C THR A 51 2.08 -2.75 3.15
N PRO A 52 2.19 -4.01 2.69
CA PRO A 52 2.40 -5.15 3.59
C PRO A 52 3.78 -5.12 4.27
N VAL A 53 4.85 -4.65 3.60
CA VAL A 53 6.18 -4.51 4.22
C VAL A 53 6.15 -3.50 5.37
N LEU A 54 5.49 -2.36 5.18
CA LEU A 54 5.30 -1.34 6.21
C LEU A 54 4.45 -1.87 7.37
N ALA A 55 3.36 -2.57 7.07
CA ALA A 55 2.53 -3.22 8.08
C ALA A 55 3.33 -4.24 8.91
N PHE A 56 4.12 -5.09 8.26
CA PHE A 56 4.94 -6.10 8.94
C PHE A 56 6.01 -5.46 9.83
N ARG A 57 6.74 -4.45 9.32
CA ARG A 57 7.72 -3.70 10.12
C ARG A 57 7.09 -3.00 11.32
N TYR A 58 5.90 -2.43 11.14
CA TYR A 58 5.16 -1.80 12.21
C TYR A 58 4.77 -2.80 13.31
N LEU A 59 4.30 -3.99 12.93
CA LEU A 59 3.99 -5.08 13.87
C LEU A 59 5.23 -5.61 14.59
N GLN A 60 6.36 -5.77 13.89
CA GLN A 60 7.64 -6.14 14.53
C GLN A 60 8.07 -5.12 15.58
N LYS A 61 7.99 -3.82 15.24
CA LYS A 61 8.36 -2.75 16.18
C LYS A 61 7.45 -2.72 17.40
N LEU A 62 6.14 -2.92 17.21
CA LEU A 62 5.19 -3.04 18.32
C LEU A 62 5.49 -4.23 19.23
N ARG A 63 5.98 -5.34 18.66
CA ARG A 63 6.39 -6.52 19.43
C ARG A 63 7.65 -6.25 20.24
N GLU A 64 8.65 -5.58 19.66
CA GLU A 64 9.89 -5.20 20.35
C GLU A 64 9.65 -4.18 21.47
N GLU A 65 8.77 -3.19 21.27
CA GLU A 65 8.41 -2.20 22.30
C GLU A 65 7.61 -2.80 23.48
N LYS A 66 7.14 -4.05 23.37
CA LYS A 66 6.33 -4.75 24.39
C LYS A 66 7.12 -5.77 25.23
N ILE A 67 8.37 -6.06 24.88
CA ILE A 67 9.32 -6.92 25.61
C ILE A 67 10.15 -6.02 26.52
#